data_AF-A0A5C4VII3-F1
#
_entry.id   AF-A0A5C4VII3-F1
#
_cell.length_a   1.000
_cell.length_b   1.000
_cell.length_c   1.000
_cell.angle_alpha   90.00
_cell.angle_beta   90.00
_cell.angle_gamma   90.00
#
_symmetry.space_group_name_H-M   'P 1'
#
loop_
_entity.id
_entity.type
_entity.pdbx_description
1 polymer ?
#
loop_
_entity_poly.entity_id
_entity_poly.type
_entity_poly.pdbx_seq_one_letter_code
_entity_poly.pdbx_strand_id
1 'polypeptide(L)' 'MTSVDRTAYPGFARVVSARELAEAFTPTEAEVAWARGRTQDEHHLLALVVWLKSYQRLG' A
#
# COMPACT_ATOMS: atom_id res chain seq x y z
N MET A 1 -25.31 -0.93 10.28
CA MET A 1 -23.89 -0.77 9.87
C MET A 1 -23.72 -1.43 8.51
N THR A 2 -23.60 -0.64 7.45
CA THR A 2 -23.42 -1.13 6.08
C THR A 2 -21.97 -1.58 5.93
N SER A 3 -21.73 -2.87 5.76
CA SER A 3 -20.37 -3.41 5.57
C SER A 3 -19.84 -3.04 4.19
N VAL A 4 -18.57 -2.65 4.12
CA VAL A 4 -17.82 -2.26 2.90
C VAL A 4 -17.88 -3.33 1.80
N ASP A 5 -18.10 -4.60 2.18
CA ASP A 5 -18.36 -5.75 1.32
C ASP A 5 -19.57 -5.56 0.36
N ARG A 6 -20.55 -4.72 0.71
CA ARG A 6 -21.73 -4.43 -0.13
C ARG A 6 -21.59 -3.23 -1.06
N THR A 7 -20.47 -2.50 -1.01
CA THR A 7 -20.21 -1.36 -1.89
C THR A 7 -19.13 -1.72 -2.88
N ALA A 8 -19.50 -2.17 -4.08
CA ALA A 8 -18.76 -2.18 -5.36
C ALA A 8 -17.25 -2.58 -5.41
N TYR A 9 -16.61 -3.01 -4.31
CA TYR A 9 -15.19 -3.35 -4.23
C TYR A 9 -15.03 -4.85 -3.93
N PRO A 10 -15.28 -5.73 -4.93
CA PRO A 10 -15.23 -7.18 -4.76
C PRO A 10 -13.83 -7.76 -4.43
N GLY A 11 -12.79 -6.92 -4.34
CA GLY A 11 -11.42 -7.32 -4.03
C GLY A 11 -10.98 -7.16 -2.57
N PHE A 12 -11.80 -6.56 -1.70
CA PHE A 12 -11.45 -6.39 -0.29
C PHE A 12 -11.82 -7.65 0.49
N ALA A 13 -10.86 -8.58 0.60
CA ALA A 13 -11.00 -9.75 1.45
C ALA A 13 -11.31 -9.32 2.91
N ARG A 14 -12.37 -9.92 3.47
CA ARG A 14 -12.86 -9.67 4.84
C ARG A 14 -11.81 -9.89 5.93
N VAL A 15 -10.78 -10.68 5.62
CA VAL A 15 -9.66 -11.01 6.48
C VAL A 15 -8.39 -10.90 5.64
N VAL A 16 -7.50 -9.97 5.99
CA VAL A 16 -6.16 -9.90 5.43
C VAL A 16 -5.26 -10.75 6.31
N SER A 17 -4.65 -11.79 5.76
CA SER A 17 -3.68 -12.58 6.52
C SER A 17 -2.43 -11.76 6.82
N ALA A 18 -1.72 -12.07 7.91
CA ALA A 18 -0.45 -11.41 8.22
C ALA A 18 0.58 -11.56 7.08
N ARG A 19 0.52 -12.68 6.35
CA ARG A 19 1.34 -12.92 5.15
C ARG A 19 0.98 -11.95 4.03
N GLU A 20 -0.31 -11.82 3.69
CA GLU A 20 -0.73 -10.86 2.67
C GLU A 20 -0.42 -9.42 3.07
N LEU A 21 -0.50 -9.10 4.37
CA LEU A 21 -0.12 -7.77 4.86
C LEU A 21 1.37 -7.51 4.62
N ALA A 22 2.23 -8.47 4.97
CA ALA A 22 3.66 -8.36 4.73
C ALA A 22 3.99 -8.30 3.23
N GLU A 23 3.39 -9.17 2.42
CA GLU A 23 3.66 -9.22 0.98
C GLU A 23 3.17 -7.96 0.24
N ALA A 24 2.00 -7.42 0.62
CA ALA A 24 1.39 -6.29 -0.09
C ALA A 24 1.85 -4.92 0.44
N PHE A 25 2.17 -4.79 1.73
CA PHE A 25 2.44 -3.48 2.35
C PHE A 25 3.88 -3.31 2.84
N THR A 26 4.73 -4.34 2.76
CA THR A 26 6.17 -4.15 2.98
C THR A 26 6.82 -3.65 1.69
N PRO A 27 7.37 -2.41 1.68
CA PRO A 27 8.14 -1.93 0.54
C PRO A 27 9.47 -2.66 0.43
N THR A 28 9.84 -2.99 -0.79
CA THR A 28 11.15 -3.56 -1.12
C THR A 28 12.23 -2.49 -1.05
N GLU A 29 13.48 -2.90 -0.86
CA GLU A 29 14.62 -1.98 -0.82
C GLU A 29 14.74 -1.15 -2.10
N ALA A 30 14.42 -1.75 -3.25
CA ALA A 30 14.42 -1.06 -4.55
C ALA A 30 13.37 0.07 -4.62
N GLU A 31 12.15 -0.16 -4.10
CA GLU A 31 11.10 0.86 -4.05
C GLU A 31 11.47 2.00 -3.11
N VAL A 32 12.08 1.69 -1.97
CA VAL A 32 12.55 2.70 -1.02
C VAL A 32 13.70 3.52 -1.62
N ALA A 33 14.65 2.89 -2.30
CA ALA A 33 15.75 3.58 -2.98
C ALA A 33 15.24 4.50 -4.10
N TRP A 34 14.28 4.03 -4.90
CA TRP A 34 13.61 4.84 -5.92
C TRP A 34 12.88 6.04 -5.31
N ALA A 35 12.17 5.84 -4.19
CA ALA A 35 11.45 6.89 -3.51
C ALA A 35 12.41 7.94 -2.92
N ARG A 36 13.52 7.51 -2.30
CA ARG A 36 14.59 8.42 -1.83
C ARG A 36 15.21 9.23 -2.96
N GLY A 37 15.34 8.66 -4.16
CA GLY A 37 15.81 9.40 -5.34
C GLY A 37 14.85 10.49 -5.81
N ARG A 38 13.57 10.44 -5.41
CA ARG A 38 12.51 11.40 -5.79
C ARG A 38 12.12 12.37 -4.68
N THR A 39 12.48 12.10 -3.43
CA THR A 39 12.08 12.90 -2.27
C THR A 39 13.30 13.34 -1.48
N GLN A 40 13.35 14.61 -1.09
CA GLN A 40 14.45 15.16 -0.27
C GLN A 40 14.14 15.16 1.23
N ASP A 41 12.89 14.90 1.62
CA ASP A 41 12.42 14.92 3.01
C ASP A 41 11.83 13.56 3.41
N GLU A 42 12.01 13.16 4.66
CA GLU A 42 11.55 11.87 5.19
C GLU A 42 10.02 11.74 5.25
N HIS A 43 9.29 12.84 5.47
CA HIS A 43 7.82 12.84 5.42
C HIS A 43 7.32 12.60 4.00
N HIS A 44 7.96 13.24 3.01
CA HIS A 44 7.63 13.04 1.61
C HIS A 44 7.99 11.62 1.14
N LEU A 45 9.09 11.06 1.66
CA LEU A 45 9.46 9.66 1.41
C LEU A 45 8.37 8.70 1.88
N LEU A 46 7.92 8.85 3.13
CA LEU A 46 6.86 8.02 3.70
C LEU A 46 5.57 8.13 2.88
N ALA A 47 5.15 9.37 2.57
CA ALA A 47 3.95 9.61 1.79
C ALA A 47 4.03 8.93 0.41
N LEU A 48 5.17 9.06 -0.30
CA LEU A 48 5.36 8.48 -1.62
C LEU A 48 5.33 6.94 -1.59
N VAL A 49 5.96 6.32 -0.60
CA VAL A 49 5.96 4.86 -0.46
C VAL A 49 4.56 4.32 -0.14
N VAL A 50 3.80 5.00 0.72
CA VAL A 50 2.41 4.64 1.05
C VAL A 50 1.51 4.77 -0.19
N TRP A 51 1.69 5.82 -0.99
CA TRP A 51 0.95 6.02 -2.23
C TRP A 51 1.27 4.94 -3.25
N LEU A 52 2.55 4.59 -3.41
CA LEU A 52 2.99 3.53 -4.32
C LEU A 52 2.34 2.18 -3.97
N LYS A 53 2.34 1.79 -2.68
CA LYS A 53 1.71 0.55 -2.23
C LYS A 53 0.19 0.58 -2.38
N SER A 54 -0.43 1.72 -2.08
CA SER A 54 -1.87 1.90 -2.31
C SER A 54 -2.23 1.74 -3.78
N TYR A 55 -1.44 2.33 -4.69
CA TYR A 55 -1.64 2.20 -6.13
C TYR A 55 -1.49 0.75 -6.61
N GLN A 56 -0.43 0.05 -6.19
CA GLN A 56 -0.22 -1.37 -6.52
C GLN A 56 -1.36 -2.29 -6.03
N ARG A 57 -1.95 -1.96 -4.88
CA ARG A 57 -3.07 -2.72 -4.32
C ARG A 57 -4.41 -2.42 -5.02
N LEU A 58 -4.59 -1.19 -5.49
CA LEU A 58 -5.84 -0.75 -6.10
C LEU A 58 -5.98 -1.15 -7.57
N GLY A 59 -4.86 -1.36 -8.29
CA GLY A 59 -4.83 -2.00 -9.61
C GLY A 59 -5.80 -1.43 -10.62
#